data_AF-A0AAU4R3B6-F1
#
_entry.id   AF-A0AAU4R3B6-F1
#
_cell.length_a   1.000
_cell.length_b   1.000
_cell.length_c   1.000
_cell.angle_alpha   90.00
_cell.angle_beta   90.00
_cell.angle_gamma   90.00
#
_symmetry.space_group_name_H-M   'P 1'
#
loop_
_entity.id
_entity.type
_entity.pdbx_description
1 polymer ?
#
loop_
_entity_poly.entity_id
_entity_poly.type
_entity_poly.pdbx_seq_one_letter_code
_entity_poly.pdbx_strand_id
1 'polypeptide(L)'
;MTTQTKADTFAALRDCFAADLAALIGDHSPRGNTPKAFIDLVEDVRNVLGASSISNWQDASEDLDSAITYLTDALTSPDGDQPSLLAWARTHLRDAIATAS
;
A
#
# COMPACT_ATOMS: atom_id res chain seq x y z
N MET A 1 -10.87 -10.92 -19.64
CA MET A 1 -11.47 -9.79 -18.89
C MET A 1 -10.91 -9.65 -17.48
N THR A 2 -10.31 -10.68 -16.87
CA THR A 2 -9.83 -10.64 -15.46
C THR A 2 -8.60 -9.75 -15.22
N THR A 3 -7.67 -9.69 -16.17
CA THR A 3 -6.47 -8.82 -16.09
C THR A 3 -6.79 -7.33 -16.05
N GLN A 4 -7.91 -6.91 -16.67
CA GLN A 4 -8.35 -5.51 -16.67
C GLN A 4 -8.91 -5.12 -15.31
N THR A 5 -9.83 -5.92 -14.76
CA THR A 5 -10.41 -5.72 -13.42
C THR A 5 -9.34 -5.64 -12.31
N LYS A 6 -8.26 -6.43 -12.44
CA LYS A 6 -7.08 -6.37 -11.57
C LYS A 6 -6.39 -5.02 -11.62
N ALA A 7 -6.09 -4.51 -12.80
CA ALA A 7 -5.44 -3.21 -12.96
C ALA A 7 -6.33 -2.06 -12.46
N ASP A 8 -7.63 -2.13 -12.71
CA ASP A 8 -8.60 -1.12 -12.27
C ASP A 8 -8.70 -1.04 -10.73
N THR A 9 -8.66 -2.18 -10.04
CA THR A 9 -8.73 -2.21 -8.56
C THR A 9 -7.45 -1.68 -7.92
N PHE A 10 -6.29 -2.02 -8.47
CA PHE A 10 -5.01 -1.44 -8.03
C PHE A 10 -4.96 0.07 -8.27
N ALA A 11 -5.47 0.54 -9.41
CA ALA A 11 -5.55 1.97 -9.70
C ALA A 11 -6.43 2.69 -8.67
N ALA A 12 -7.60 2.12 -8.34
CA ALA A 12 -8.49 2.67 -7.32
C ALA A 12 -7.85 2.73 -5.93
N LEU A 13 -7.10 1.70 -5.52
CA LEU A 13 -6.35 1.70 -4.26
C LEU A 13 -5.28 2.78 -4.25
N ARG A 14 -4.47 2.85 -5.32
CA ARG A 14 -3.45 3.88 -5.47
C ARG A 14 -4.06 5.27 -5.37
N ASP A 15 -5.11 5.55 -6.14
CA ASP A 15 -5.72 6.88 -6.17
C ASP A 15 -6.36 7.25 -4.81
N CYS A 16 -6.75 6.25 -3.99
CA CYS A 16 -7.30 6.48 -2.67
C CYS A 16 -6.24 6.70 -1.57
N PHE A 17 -5.04 6.13 -1.71
CA PHE A 17 -4.06 6.09 -0.61
C PHE A 17 -2.71 6.75 -0.95
N ALA A 18 -2.33 6.86 -2.23
CA ALA A 18 -1.00 7.34 -2.60
C ALA A 18 -0.73 8.78 -2.13
N ALA A 19 -1.75 9.64 -2.12
CA ALA A 19 -1.60 11.02 -1.64
C ALA A 19 -1.34 11.07 -0.14
N ASP A 20 -2.12 10.35 0.68
CA ASP A 20 -1.95 10.29 2.13
C ASP A 20 -0.60 9.65 2.50
N LEU A 21 -0.25 8.53 1.85
CA LEU A 21 1.03 7.86 2.05
C LEU A 21 2.22 8.77 1.69
N ALA A 22 2.15 9.48 0.56
CA ALA A 22 3.20 10.40 0.16
C ALA A 22 3.29 11.60 1.12
N ALA A 23 2.15 12.07 1.65
CA ALA A 23 2.12 13.13 2.65
C ALA A 23 2.81 12.73 3.97
N LEU A 24 2.73 11.45 4.38
CA LEU A 24 3.40 10.95 5.59
C LEU A 24 4.94 11.11 5.53
N ILE A 25 5.52 11.02 4.33
CA ILE A 25 6.97 11.18 4.12
C ILE A 25 7.37 12.53 3.52
N GLY A 26 6.39 13.43 3.32
CA GLY A 26 6.63 14.73 2.68
C GLY A 26 7.02 14.66 1.20
N ASP A 27 6.69 13.57 0.51
CA ASP A 27 6.97 13.36 -0.91
C ASP A 27 5.80 13.88 -1.77
N HIS A 28 6.09 14.56 -2.88
CA HIS A 28 5.12 14.99 -3.88
C HIS A 28 5.06 13.92 -5.00
N SER A 29 4.16 12.93 -4.89
CA SER A 29 4.03 11.77 -5.81
C SER A 29 3.75 12.12 -7.31
N PRO A 30 3.88 11.19 -8.29
CA PRO A 30 3.99 9.73 -8.14
C PRO A 30 5.18 9.04 -8.84
N ARG A 31 5.66 7.94 -8.24
CA ARG A 31 6.66 6.99 -8.81
C ARG A 31 6.10 6.09 -9.93
N GLY A 32 5.05 6.52 -10.63
CA GLY A 32 4.47 5.85 -11.80
C GLY A 32 3.07 5.25 -11.59
N ASN A 33 2.50 4.75 -12.69
CA ASN A 33 1.07 4.40 -12.76
C ASN A 33 0.82 2.89 -12.62
N THR A 34 1.85 2.13 -12.31
CA THR A 34 1.81 0.66 -12.28
C THR A 34 1.53 0.16 -10.85
N PRO A 35 0.96 -1.05 -10.70
CA PRO A 35 0.82 -1.68 -9.39
C PRO A 35 2.16 -1.78 -8.64
N LYS A 36 3.25 -2.01 -9.38
CA LYS A 36 4.60 -2.07 -8.82
C LYS A 36 5.05 -0.72 -8.25
N ALA A 37 4.82 0.37 -8.99
CA ALA A 37 5.11 1.73 -8.51
C ALA A 37 4.34 2.08 -7.23
N PHE A 38 3.11 1.57 -7.07
CA PHE A 38 2.36 1.74 -5.84
C PHE A 38 2.98 0.95 -4.68
N ILE A 39 3.38 -0.31 -4.91
CA ILE A 39 4.08 -1.11 -3.89
C ILE A 39 5.41 -0.45 -3.49
N ASP A 40 6.20 0.04 -4.46
CA ASP A 40 7.45 0.75 -4.20
C ASP A 40 7.24 2.02 -3.34
N LEU A 41 6.09 2.71 -3.49
CA LEU A 41 5.72 3.84 -2.63
C LEU A 41 5.43 3.37 -1.20
N VAL A 42 4.63 2.30 -1.03
CA VAL A 42 4.30 1.76 0.30
C VAL A 42 5.57 1.26 1.01
N GLU A 43 6.50 0.64 0.29
CA GLU A 43 7.82 0.23 0.80
C GLU A 43 8.66 1.42 1.29
N ASP A 44 8.66 2.53 0.54
CA ASP A 44 9.39 3.73 0.91
C ASP A 44 8.84 4.34 2.20
N VAL A 45 7.51 4.47 2.29
CA VAL A 45 6.82 4.97 3.49
C VAL A 45 7.10 4.07 4.68
N ARG A 46 6.97 2.74 4.53
CA ARG A 46 7.33 1.78 5.57
C ARG A 46 8.76 2.00 6.08
N ASN A 47 9.72 2.19 5.17
CA ASN A 47 11.13 2.36 5.55
C ASN A 47 11.35 3.67 6.33
N VAL A 48 10.72 4.77 5.92
CA VAL A 48 10.80 6.06 6.64
C VAL A 48 10.15 5.95 8.02
N LEU A 49 8.95 5.36 8.09
CA LEU A 49 8.22 5.17 9.34
C LEU A 49 8.96 4.25 10.32
N GLY A 50 9.48 3.12 9.82
CA GLY A 50 10.25 2.15 10.63
C GLY A 50 11.62 2.65 11.08
N ALA A 51 12.22 3.61 10.36
CA ALA A 51 13.45 4.28 10.78
C ALA A 51 13.20 5.37 11.85
N SER A 52 11.95 5.74 12.08
CA SER A 52 11.58 6.73 13.08
C SER A 52 11.62 6.16 14.50
N SER A 53 11.90 7.02 15.48
CA SER A 53 11.81 6.66 16.91
C SER A 53 10.42 6.91 17.51
N ILE A 54 9.44 7.26 16.68
CA ILE A 54 8.07 7.52 17.11
C ILE A 54 7.32 6.19 17.12
N SER A 55 6.85 5.77 18.28
CA SER A 55 6.24 4.44 18.48
C SER A 55 5.10 4.15 17.51
N ASN A 56 4.21 5.11 17.27
CA ASN A 56 3.09 4.92 16.34
C ASN A 56 3.55 4.78 14.88
N TRP A 57 4.68 5.38 14.49
CA TRP A 57 5.23 5.20 13.15
C TRP A 57 5.85 3.81 12.99
N GLN A 58 6.41 3.24 14.07
CA GLN A 58 6.86 1.86 14.04
C GLN A 58 5.69 0.89 13.87
N ASP A 59 4.61 1.07 14.64
CA ASP A 59 3.39 0.26 14.51
C ASP A 59 2.80 0.38 13.08
N ALA A 60 2.69 1.61 12.57
CA ALA A 60 2.23 1.85 11.20
C ALA A 60 3.15 1.20 10.15
N SER A 61 4.46 1.08 10.40
CA SER A 61 5.38 0.40 9.48
C SER A 61 5.12 -1.12 9.41
N GLU A 62 4.69 -1.75 10.50
CA GLU A 62 4.31 -3.17 10.52
C GLU A 62 3.01 -3.41 9.72
N ASP A 63 2.06 -2.49 9.83
CA ASP A 63 0.85 -2.50 8.99
C ASP A 63 1.20 -2.34 7.51
N LEU A 64 2.11 -1.42 7.16
CA LEU A 64 2.55 -1.25 5.78
C LEU A 64 3.30 -2.48 5.25
N ASP A 65 4.11 -3.16 6.08
CA ASP A 65 4.75 -4.44 5.72
C ASP A 65 3.73 -5.52 5.34
N SER A 66 2.67 -5.63 6.15
CA SER A 66 1.55 -6.54 5.89
C SER A 66 0.84 -6.18 4.59
N ALA A 67 0.56 -4.88 4.37
CA ALA A 67 -0.05 -4.40 3.13
C ALA A 67 0.79 -4.75 1.89
N ILE A 68 2.12 -4.55 1.94
CA ILE A 68 3.05 -4.88 0.83
C ILE A 68 2.99 -6.36 0.50
N THR A 69 2.96 -7.23 1.53
CA THR A 69 2.84 -8.67 1.35
C THR A 69 1.56 -9.02 0.60
N TYR A 70 0.41 -8.51 1.05
CA TYR A 70 -0.88 -8.78 0.39
C TYR A 70 -0.98 -8.18 -1.02
N LEU A 71 -0.42 -6.99 -1.27
CA LEU A 71 -0.37 -6.39 -2.61
C LEU A 71 0.50 -7.20 -3.55
N THR A 72 1.64 -7.70 -3.07
CA THR A 72 2.54 -8.54 -3.85
C THR A 72 1.90 -9.90 -4.16
N ASP A 73 1.27 -10.53 -3.16
CA ASP A 73 0.53 -11.77 -3.36
C ASP A 73 -0.65 -11.58 -4.32
N ALA A 74 -1.36 -10.46 -4.25
CA ALA A 74 -2.43 -10.13 -5.20
C ALA A 74 -1.91 -9.97 -6.63
N LEU A 75 -0.63 -9.59 -6.82
CA LEU A 75 0.00 -9.53 -8.14
C LEU A 75 0.34 -10.90 -8.70
N THR A 76 0.73 -11.86 -7.86
CA THR A 76 1.19 -13.19 -8.28
C THR A 76 0.10 -14.26 -8.20
N SER A 77 -0.96 -14.06 -7.41
CA SER A 77 -2.04 -15.03 -7.20
C SER A 77 -2.99 -15.16 -8.39
N PRO A 78 -3.61 -16.35 -8.55
CA PRO A 78 -4.72 -16.55 -9.46
C PRO A 78 -5.94 -15.70 -9.07
N ASP A 79 -6.77 -15.35 -10.06
CA ASP A 79 -7.86 -14.35 -9.96
C ASP A 79 -8.88 -14.62 -8.82
N GLY A 80 -8.97 -15.85 -8.28
CA GLY A 80 -9.92 -16.22 -7.23
C GLY A 80 -9.59 -15.68 -5.83
N ASP A 81 -8.32 -15.65 -5.46
CA ASP A 81 -7.87 -15.20 -4.13
C ASP A 81 -7.57 -13.70 -4.09
N GLN A 82 -7.38 -13.11 -5.27
CA GLN A 82 -7.01 -11.72 -5.44
C GLN A 82 -7.95 -10.70 -4.77
N PRO A 83 -9.30 -10.82 -4.86
CA PRO A 83 -10.19 -9.84 -4.24
C PRO A 83 -10.04 -9.81 -2.71
N SER A 84 -9.84 -10.98 -2.09
CA SER A 84 -9.60 -11.12 -0.66
C SER A 84 -8.26 -10.48 -0.27
N LEU A 85 -7.19 -10.76 -1.03
CA LEU A 85 -5.86 -10.18 -0.80
C LEU A 85 -5.88 -8.65 -0.91
N LEU A 86 -6.59 -8.09 -1.90
CA LEU A 86 -6.73 -6.64 -2.04
C LEU A 86 -7.58 -6.01 -0.93
N ALA A 87 -8.57 -6.72 -0.40
CA ALA A 87 -9.33 -6.27 0.75
C ALA A 87 -8.46 -6.21 2.01
N TRP A 88 -7.60 -7.22 2.24
CA TRP A 88 -6.63 -7.21 3.34
C TRP A 88 -5.62 -6.07 3.20
N ALA A 89 -5.03 -5.91 2.01
CA ALA A 89 -4.13 -4.79 1.73
C ALA A 89 -4.78 -3.43 2.04
N ARG A 90 -6.03 -3.24 1.62
CA ARG A 90 -6.78 -2.00 1.89
C ARG A 90 -6.94 -1.72 3.39
N THR A 91 -7.25 -2.74 4.18
CA THR A 91 -7.42 -2.60 5.63
C THR A 91 -6.12 -2.15 6.27
N HIS A 92 -5.02 -2.85 6.00
CA HIS A 92 -3.71 -2.49 6.54
C HIS A 92 -3.21 -1.11 6.10
N LEU A 93 -3.45 -0.71 4.84
CA LEU A 93 -3.12 0.64 4.38
C LEU A 93 -3.89 1.71 5.16
N ARG A 94 -5.18 1.48 5.43
CA ARG A 94 -6.00 2.41 6.21
C ARG A 94 -5.56 2.48 7.65
N ASP A 95 -5.26 1.34 8.26
CA ASP A 95 -4.82 1.26 9.66
C ASP A 95 -3.45 1.92 9.82
N ALA A 96 -2.50 1.66 8.91
CA ALA A 96 -1.21 2.34 8.90
C ALA A 96 -1.33 3.87 8.85
N ILE A 97 -2.18 4.41 7.97
CA ILE A 97 -2.38 5.87 7.86
C ILE A 97 -3.02 6.41 9.13
N ALA A 98 -4.02 5.72 9.70
CA ALA A 98 -4.67 6.14 10.94
C ALA A 98 -3.73 6.10 12.15
N THR A 99 -2.81 5.14 12.18
CA THR A 99 -1.81 5.00 13.25
C THR A 99 -0.69 6.03 13.11
N ALA A 100 -0.28 6.35 11.88
CA ALA A 100 0.79 7.31 11.60
C ALA A 100 0.37 8.79 11.70
N SER A 101 -0.93 9.09 11.63
CA SER A 101 -1.51 10.44 11.67
C SER A 101 -1.50 11.11 13.04
#